data_AF-A0AAJ3JQU7-F1
#
_entry.id   AF-A0AAJ3JQU7-F1
#
_cell.length_a   1.000
_cell.length_b   1.000
_cell.length_c   1.000
_cell.angle_alpha   90.00
_cell.angle_beta   90.00
_cell.angle_gamma   90.00
#
_symmetry.space_group_name_H-M   'P 1'
#
loop_
_entity.id
_entity.type
_entity.pdbx_description
1 polymer ?
#
loop_
_entity_poly.entity_id
_entity_poly.type
_entity_poly.pdbx_seq_one_letter_code
_entity_poly.pdbx_strand_id
1 'polypeptide(L)' 'MTDKMREEFETAVALEAKEPVLAVYLSRRDDTYSTSTLHFAWWAWKASHAALLKKQVKEQEEFLAHLADFEPEDTFHD' A
#
# COMPACT_ATOMS: atom_id res chain seq x y z
N MET A 1 9.26 3.55 6.80
CA MET A 1 8.18 3.02 5.91
C MET A 1 7.07 4.06 5.71
N THR A 2 6.72 4.84 6.73
CA THR A 2 5.70 5.91 6.68
C THR A 2 6.03 7.06 5.73
N ASP A 3 7.31 7.42 5.57
CA ASP A 3 7.69 8.55 4.71
C ASP A 3 7.52 8.25 3.22
N LYS A 4 7.92 7.06 2.75
CA LYS A 4 7.73 6.66 1.35
C LYS A 4 6.25 6.62 0.96
N MET A 5 5.40 6.03 1.81
CA MET A 5 3.95 6.00 1.57
C MET A 5 3.35 7.42 1.52
N ARG A 6 3.89 8.34 2.32
CA ARG A 6 3.46 9.74 2.33
C ARG A 6 3.92 10.48 1.08
N GLU A 7 5.15 10.25 0.62
CA GLU A 7 5.66 10.80 -0.64
C GLU A 7 4.85 10.32 -1.85
N GLU A 8 4.49 9.05 -1.90
CA GLU A 8 3.64 8.48 -2.96
C GLU A 8 2.24 9.13 -2.96
N PHE A 9 1.62 9.27 -1.79
CA PHE A 9 0.35 9.97 -1.64
C PHE A 9 0.43 11.41 -2.16
N GLU A 10 1.44 12.17 -1.74
CA GLU A 10 1.58 13.57 -2.14
C GLU A 10 1.85 13.73 -3.62
N THR A 11 2.63 12.83 -4.20
CA THR A 11 2.87 12.80 -5.64
C THR A 11 1.57 12.56 -6.39
N ALA A 12 0.73 11.62 -5.92
CA ALA A 12 -0.58 11.33 -6.53
C ALA A 12 -1.54 12.53 -6.42
N VAL A 13 -1.62 13.16 -5.26
CA VAL A 13 -2.46 14.37 -5.05
C VAL A 13 -1.99 15.52 -5.94
N ALA A 14 -0.68 15.78 -5.97
CA ALA A 14 -0.10 16.84 -6.78
C ALA A 14 -0.36 16.64 -8.28
N LEU A 15 -0.23 15.39 -8.75
CA LEU A 15 -0.54 15.01 -10.12
C LEU A 15 -2.02 15.27 -10.47
N GLU A 16 -2.94 14.87 -9.60
CA GLU A 16 -4.38 15.07 -9.80
C GLU A 16 -4.77 16.55 -9.76
N ALA A 17 -4.23 17.29 -8.79
CA ALA A 17 -4.46 18.73 -8.63
C ALA A 17 -3.74 19.57 -9.69
N LYS A 18 -2.83 18.99 -10.47
CA LYS A 18 -1.92 19.68 -11.39
C LYS A 18 -1.11 20.78 -10.70
N GLU A 19 -0.70 20.50 -9.46
CA GLU A 19 0.11 21.38 -8.64
C GLU A 19 1.50 20.79 -8.39
N PRO A 20 2.50 21.60 -8.02
CA PRO A 20 3.80 21.08 -7.58
C PRO A 20 3.64 20.26 -6.29
N VAL A 21 4.38 19.14 -6.18
CA VAL A 21 4.43 18.32 -4.94
C VAL A 21 4.78 19.15 -3.71
N LEU A 22 5.63 20.17 -3.87
CA LEU A 22 6.00 21.09 -2.81
C LEU A 22 4.78 21.81 -2.19
N ALA A 23 3.74 22.13 -2.97
CA ALA A 23 2.53 22.77 -2.45
C ALA A 23 1.78 21.84 -1.48
N VAL A 24 1.65 20.56 -1.83
CA VAL A 24 1.03 19.53 -0.98
C VAL A 24 1.90 19.27 0.25
N TYR A 25 3.22 19.15 0.08
CA TYR A 25 4.17 19.00 1.19
C TYR A 25 4.07 20.14 2.21
N LEU A 26 4.00 21.39 1.75
CA LEU A 26 3.87 22.57 2.62
C LEU A 26 2.53 22.62 3.37
N SER A 27 1.52 21.86 2.92
CA SER A 27 0.25 21.72 3.62
C SER A 27 0.28 20.68 4.76
N ARG A 28 1.38 19.93 4.93
CA ARG A 28 1.55 18.95 6.02
C ARG A 28 1.41 19.63 7.39
N ARG A 29 0.76 18.93 8.31
CA ARG A 29 0.64 19.25 9.74
C ARG A 29 0.87 17.99 10.56
N ASP A 30 2.09 17.80 11.06
CA ASP A 30 2.49 16.61 11.80
C ASP A 30 2.09 15.31 11.07
N ASP A 31 1.15 14.53 11.60
CA ASP A 31 0.67 13.29 10.96
C ASP A 31 -0.41 13.50 9.89
N THR A 32 -0.85 14.73 9.61
CA THR A 32 -1.94 15.00 8.65
C THR A 32 -1.66 16.22 7.76
N TYR A 33 -2.70 16.83 7.20
CA TYR A 33 -2.67 17.97 6.29
C TYR A 33 -3.59 19.09 6.77
N SER A 34 -3.35 20.30 6.27
CA SER A 34 -4.02 21.53 6.72
C SER A 34 -5.48 21.64 6.30
N THR A 35 -5.91 20.89 5.30
CA THR A 35 -7.29 20.87 4.81
C THR A 35 -7.99 19.57 5.19
N SER A 36 -9.28 19.64 5.51
CA SER A 36 -10.07 18.44 5.84
C SER A 36 -10.11 17.44 4.68
N THR A 37 -10.12 17.93 3.43
CA THR A 37 -10.09 17.06 2.23
C THR A 37 -8.81 16.23 2.17
N LEU A 38 -7.64 16.85 2.31
CA LEU A 38 -6.36 16.15 2.30
C LEU A 38 -6.19 15.26 3.52
N HIS A 39 -6.71 15.67 4.68
CA HIS A 39 -6.76 14.86 5.88
C HIS A 39 -7.51 13.53 5.63
N PHE A 40 -8.75 13.60 5.11
CA PHE A 40 -9.54 12.40 4.83
C PHE A 40 -8.94 11.56 3.70
N ALA A 41 -8.40 12.19 2.65
CA ALA A 41 -7.72 11.49 1.57
C ALA A 41 -6.49 10.71 2.09
N TRP A 42 -5.72 11.31 2.99
CA TRP A 42 -4.58 10.64 3.63
C TRP A 42 -5.00 9.44 4.48
N TRP A 43 -6.09 9.56 5.25
CA TRP A 43 -6.62 8.44 6.01
C TRP A 43 -7.12 7.30 5.12
N ALA A 44 -7.85 7.63 4.05
CA ALA A 44 -8.33 6.66 3.07
C ALA A 44 -7.16 5.94 2.37
N TRP A 45 -6.09 6.66 2.05
CA TRP A 45 -4.86 6.10 1.49
C TRP A 45 -4.23 5.09 2.44
N LYS A 46 -4.01 5.48 3.71
CA LYS A 46 -3.46 4.59 4.75
C LYS A 46 -4.31 3.32 4.92
N ALA A 47 -5.63 3.46 4.98
CA ALA A 47 -6.56 2.34 5.13
C ALA A 47 -6.50 1.39 3.91
N SER A 48 -6.48 1.94 2.71
CA SER A 48 -6.38 1.17 1.47
C SER A 48 -5.08 0.39 1.38
N HIS A 49 -3.96 1.03 1.74
CA HIS A 49 -2.64 0.38 1.77
C HIS A 49 -2.62 -0.77 2.80
N ALA A 50 -3.16 -0.57 4.00
CA ALA A 50 -3.26 -1.62 5.00
C ALA A 50 -4.15 -2.79 4.56
N ALA A 51 -5.26 -2.52 3.87
CA ALA A 51 -6.13 -3.55 3.31
C ALA A 51 -5.43 -4.36 2.20
N LEU A 52 -4.68 -3.68 1.33
CA LEU A 52 -3.91 -4.33 0.28
C LEU A 52 -2.83 -5.25 0.85
N LEU A 53 -2.06 -4.78 1.83
CA LEU A 53 -1.04 -5.59 2.51
C LEU A 53 -1.65 -6.84 3.15
N LYS A 54 -2.78 -6.71 3.85
CA LYS A 54 -3.48 -7.86 4.44
C LYS A 54 -3.90 -8.89 3.39
N LYS A 55 -4.41 -8.41 2.25
CA LYS A 55 -4.79 -9.27 1.13
C LYS A 55 -3.58 -10.00 0.54
N GLN A 56 -2.47 -9.29 0.31
CA GLN A 56 -1.25 -9.90 -0.22
C GLN A 56 -0.66 -10.95 0.71
N VAL A 57 -0.63 -10.69 2.03
CA VAL A 57 -0.15 -11.67 3.01
C VAL A 57 -1.01 -12.94 2.95
N LYS A 58 -2.34 -12.79 2.90
CA LYS A 58 -3.25 -13.93 2.79
C LYS A 58 -3.01 -14.75 1.50
N GLU A 59 -2.86 -14.08 0.36
CA GLU A 59 -2.57 -14.75 -0.92
C GLU A 59 -1.22 -15.49 -0.88
N GLN A 60 -0.21 -14.94 -0.20
CA GLN A 60 1.08 -15.61 0.01
C GLN A 60 0.95 -16.84 0.92
N GLU A 61 0.20 -16.75 2.01
CA GLU A 61 -0.07 -17.89 2.91
C GLU A 61 -0.79 -19.02 2.16
N GLU A 62 -1.80 -18.69 1.36
CA GLU A 62 -2.54 -19.66 0.53
C GLU A 62 -1.63 -20.33 -0.52
N PHE A 63 -0.76 -19.56 -1.17
CA PHE A 63 0.21 -20.09 -2.13
C PHE A 63 1.22 -21.04 -1.47
N LEU A 64 1.75 -20.68 -0.31
CA LEU A 64 2.69 -21.53 0.44
C LEU A 64 2.03 -22.81 0.95
N ALA A 65 0.78 -22.73 1.41
CA ALA A 65 0.00 -23.92 1.78
C ALA A 65 -0.19 -24.86 0.58
N HIS A 66 -0.52 -24.31 -0.60
CA HIS A 66 -0.64 -25.09 -1.83
C HIS A 66 0.67 -25.77 -2.24
N LEU A 67 1.82 -25.11 -2.06
CA LEU A 67 3.13 -25.72 -2.31
C LEU A 67 3.48 -26.82 -1.29
N ALA A 68 3.07 -26.68 -0.04
CA ALA A 68 3.30 -27.69 0.99
C ALA A 68 2.46 -28.97 0.77
N ASP A 69 1.28 -28.82 0.17
CA ASP A 69 0.42 -29.94 -0.25
C ASP A 69 0.90 -30.62 -1.56
N PHE A 70 1.91 -30.05 -2.23
CA PHE A 70 2.50 -30.63 -3.43
C PHE A 70 3.53 -31.71 -3.03
N GLU A 71 3.05 -32.92 -2.70
CA GLU A 71 3.90 -34.11 -2.68
C GLU A 71 4.36 -34.39 -4.13
N PRO A 72 5.67 -34.56 -4.40
CA PRO A 72 6.10 -35.04 -5.70
C PRO A 72 5.53 -36.45 -5.87
N GLU A 73 4.61 -36.63 -6.82
CA GLU A 73 4.19 -37.95 -7.27
C GLU A 73 5.44 -38.74 -7.69
N ASP A 74 5.84 -39.65 -6.80
CA ASP A 74 6.64 -40.85 -7.02
C ASP A 74 7.57 -40.83 -8.24
N THR A 75 8.73 -40.19 -8.13
CA THR A 75 9.85 -40.42 -9.05
C THR A 75 10.52 -41.76 -8.76
N PHE A 76 9.80 -42.88 -8.80
CA PHE A 76 10.35 -44.22 -8.85
C PHE A 76 9.40 -45.15 -9.61
N HIS A 77 9.45 -45.09 -10.94
CA HIS A 77 9.07 -46.23 -11.76
C HIS A 77 10.37 -46.93 -12.21
N ASP A 78 10.60 -48.10 -11.62
CA ASP A 78 11.66 -49.08 -11.96
C ASP A 78 11.63 -49.51 -13.44
#